data_AF-A0A7K0Y8W4-F1
#
_entry.id   AF-A0A7K0Y8W4-F1
#
_cell.length_a   1.000
_cell.length_b   1.000
_cell.length_c   1.000
_cell.angle_alpha   90.00
_cell.angle_beta   90.00
_cell.angle_gamma   90.00
#
_symmetry.space_group_name_H-M   'P 1'
#
loop_
_entity.id
_entity.type
_entity.pdbx_description
1 polymer ?
#
loop_
_entity_poly.entity_id
_entity_poly.type
_entity_poly.pdbx_seq_one_letter_code
_entity_poly.pdbx_strand_id
1 'polypeptide(L)'
;MNYMPAHEPFENLLQPVSDVFIQGVKCLAGTRGIVYTTVPITSGYNQFKLMHELNCSAEELKTNSDLLPRYRADVVDANLLSAASWADQARNAFPGKVVLDPSQLFVLEWKDRLDNQKLYYELWDRVIAEFAHTVIATPKWAFSLGSRKEIEIAIRAGLQVTDIIGDEFKVDELVAQDADARRELREWGWSPSRISESLPPLVVDLDAEPRPPTSVENRHWHEIFNWVHEDIVRFGRERELYTPFTDDLKTQKGWSSPDSWKVAKFEKYWTNSLKAGLAEGNGLGRLELASMCVCAVAALQSSVRLYGRLPTHEELRANATTWKTMKLPKVPTFNYNSTHELNRVATDVFTWLQKEHKKMRERHPIERDNRDTESLTREGHDSPWGHELWNEHLTYAQQKGLETIEGRYHLGLFAASALRLLESAVSLYGPIPARKVQDVTRKVLREENSGIHPKVV
;
A
#
# COMPACT_ATOMS: atom_id res chain seq x y z
N MET A 1 42.90 5.92 35.91
CA MET A 1 42.03 6.95 35.29
C MET A 1 41.61 6.41 33.94
N ASN A 2 40.42 5.83 33.87
CA ASN A 2 39.85 5.35 32.61
C ASN A 2 39.18 6.54 31.92
N TYR A 3 39.72 6.93 30.77
CA TYR A 3 39.09 7.87 29.85
C TYR A 3 37.79 7.23 29.34
N MET A 4 36.65 7.76 29.77
CA MET A 4 35.40 7.50 29.07
C MET A 4 35.45 8.22 27.71
N PRO A 5 35.05 7.58 26.61
CA PRO A 5 34.92 8.27 25.33
C PRO A 5 33.86 9.36 25.47
N ALA A 6 34.14 10.53 24.89
CA ALA A 6 33.16 11.59 24.74
C ALA A 6 31.92 11.01 24.06
N HIS A 7 30.76 11.15 24.69
CA HIS A 7 29.47 10.84 24.10
C HIS A 7 29.37 11.57 22.76
N GLU A 8 29.27 10.81 21.66
CA GLU A 8 28.83 11.36 20.38
C GLU A 8 27.49 12.07 20.59
N PRO A 9 27.29 13.25 19.98
CA PRO A 9 26.02 13.96 20.10
C PRO A 9 24.89 13.08 19.52
N PHE A 10 23.80 12.99 20.29
CA PHE A 10 22.57 12.24 20.01
C PHE A 10 21.79 12.70 18.75
N GLU A 11 22.43 13.39 17.80
CA GLU A 11 21.79 13.92 16.60
C GLU A 11 21.47 12.84 15.54
N ASN A 12 22.10 11.66 15.60
CA ASN A 12 21.89 10.58 14.62
C ASN A 12 20.77 9.57 14.96
N LEU A 13 20.04 9.76 16.07
CA LEU A 13 18.97 8.84 16.50
C LEU A 13 17.56 9.27 16.06
N LEU A 14 17.41 10.29 15.22
CA LEU A 14 16.11 10.91 14.86
C LEU A 14 15.64 10.71 13.40
N GLN A 15 16.52 10.30 12.47
CA GLN A 15 16.14 9.62 11.22
C GLN A 15 15.23 8.37 11.37
N PRO A 16 15.26 7.60 12.48
CA PRO A 16 14.50 6.36 12.60
C PRO A 16 12.98 6.53 12.50
N VAL A 17 12.36 7.59 13.01
CA VAL A 17 10.88 7.65 13.07
C VAL A 17 10.28 7.85 11.68
N SER A 18 10.79 8.82 10.91
CA SER A 18 10.42 9.01 9.51
C SER A 18 10.76 7.78 8.67
N ASP A 19 11.92 7.17 8.88
CA ASP A 19 12.32 5.98 8.11
C ASP A 19 11.46 4.76 8.44
N VAL A 20 11.08 4.58 9.71
CA VAL A 20 10.15 3.51 10.13
C VAL A 20 8.75 3.76 9.55
N PHE A 21 8.27 5.00 9.58
CA PHE A 21 6.98 5.33 8.95
C PHE A 21 7.01 5.07 7.44
N ILE A 22 8.05 5.54 6.75
CA ILE A 22 8.26 5.32 5.31
C ILE A 22 8.33 3.81 5.00
N GLN A 23 9.06 3.04 5.81
CA GLN A 23 9.09 1.58 5.69
C GLN A 23 7.71 0.97 5.89
N GLY A 24 6.94 1.46 6.87
CA GLY A 24 5.56 1.04 7.11
C GLY A 24 4.64 1.31 5.91
N VAL A 25 4.67 2.53 5.36
CA VAL A 25 3.91 2.90 4.15
C VAL A 25 4.33 2.01 2.98
N LYS A 26 5.64 1.81 2.78
CA LYS A 26 6.18 0.93 1.73
C LYS A 26 5.72 -0.53 1.89
N CYS A 27 5.59 -1.02 3.13
CA CYS A 27 5.09 -2.37 3.39
C CYS A 27 3.59 -2.50 3.12
N LEU A 28 2.80 -1.49 3.52
CA LEU A 28 1.34 -1.51 3.42
C LEU A 28 0.85 -1.26 1.99
N ALA A 29 1.50 -0.35 1.28
CA ALA A 29 1.00 0.19 0.03
C ALA A 29 1.94 -0.01 -1.16
N GLY A 30 3.12 -0.59 -0.96
CA GLY A 30 4.13 -0.67 -2.02
C GLY A 30 4.46 0.72 -2.59
N THR A 31 4.84 0.79 -3.86
CA THR A 31 4.99 2.05 -4.59
C THR A 31 3.71 2.34 -5.38
N ARG A 32 3.29 3.60 -5.41
CA ARG A 32 2.05 4.06 -6.09
C ARG A 32 0.80 3.27 -5.66
N GLY A 33 0.69 2.87 -4.40
CA GLY A 33 -0.49 2.16 -3.86
C GLY A 33 -1.30 2.92 -2.82
N ILE A 34 -0.85 4.10 -2.37
CA ILE A 34 -1.68 4.96 -1.50
C ILE A 34 -2.52 5.94 -2.31
N VAL A 35 -3.71 6.23 -1.83
CA VAL A 35 -4.47 7.43 -2.19
C VAL A 35 -4.23 8.43 -1.08
N TYR A 36 -3.54 9.53 -1.38
CA TYR A 36 -3.18 10.52 -0.37
C TYR A 36 -4.25 11.62 -0.34
N THR A 37 -4.87 11.88 0.82
CA THR A 37 -5.82 12.99 0.96
C THR A 37 -5.10 14.25 1.41
N THR A 38 -5.07 15.29 0.58
CA THR A 38 -4.59 16.60 1.07
C THR A 38 -5.68 17.26 1.91
N VAL A 39 -5.38 17.55 3.18
CA VAL A 39 -6.35 18.10 4.14
C VAL A 39 -5.75 19.27 4.91
N PRO A 40 -6.47 20.40 5.04
CA PRO A 40 -6.11 21.43 6.01
C PRO A 40 -6.21 20.87 7.44
N ILE A 41 -5.21 21.11 8.29
CA ILE A 41 -5.23 20.68 9.71
C ILE A 41 -5.13 21.90 10.62
N THR A 42 -3.96 22.55 10.67
CA THR A 42 -3.67 23.72 11.53
C THR A 42 -3.78 25.06 10.80
N SER A 43 -4.20 25.04 9.54
CA SER A 43 -4.47 26.21 8.72
C SER A 43 -5.62 25.88 7.77
N GLY A 44 -5.98 26.78 6.86
CA GLY A 44 -7.07 26.56 5.92
C GLY A 44 -8.18 27.59 6.03
N TYR A 45 -9.29 27.27 5.38
CA TYR A 45 -10.46 28.15 5.30
C TYR A 45 -10.96 28.60 6.67
N ASN A 46 -11.10 27.65 7.61
CA ASN A 46 -11.58 27.93 8.96
C ASN A 46 -10.65 28.89 9.73
N GLN A 47 -9.33 28.83 9.49
CA GLN A 47 -8.39 29.77 10.09
C GLN A 47 -8.63 31.19 9.57
N PHE A 48 -8.67 31.37 8.24
CA PHE A 48 -8.88 32.68 7.64
C PHE A 48 -10.24 33.28 8.03
N LYS A 49 -11.28 32.44 8.08
CA LYS A 49 -12.61 32.83 8.54
C LYS A 49 -12.58 33.33 9.98
N LEU A 50 -11.99 32.57 10.89
CA LEU A 50 -11.88 32.95 12.30
C LEU A 50 -11.05 34.22 12.49
N MET A 51 -9.95 34.38 11.76
CA MET A 51 -9.13 35.60 11.78
C MET A 51 -9.92 36.84 11.33
N HIS A 52 -10.76 36.69 10.31
CA HIS A 52 -11.62 37.75 9.84
C HIS A 52 -12.70 38.10 10.87
N GLU A 53 -13.38 37.10 11.44
CA GLU A 53 -14.39 37.29 12.49
C GLU A 53 -13.85 38.01 13.73
N LEU A 54 -12.62 37.66 14.14
CA LEU A 54 -11.98 38.19 15.35
C LEU A 54 -11.08 39.40 15.08
N ASN A 55 -10.92 39.79 13.82
CA ASN A 55 -10.00 40.83 13.37
C ASN A 55 -8.59 40.72 13.99
N CYS A 56 -7.98 39.53 13.89
CA CYS A 56 -6.67 39.24 14.46
C CYS A 56 -5.72 38.61 13.44
N SER A 57 -4.45 38.46 13.84
CA SER A 57 -3.41 37.76 13.10
C SER A 57 -3.39 36.26 13.40
N ALA A 58 -2.73 35.49 12.54
CA ALA A 58 -2.59 34.05 12.72
C ALA A 58 -1.76 33.71 13.97
N GLU A 59 -0.80 34.57 14.29
CA GLU A 59 0.04 34.44 15.47
C GLU A 59 -0.76 34.70 16.76
N GLU A 60 -1.58 35.75 16.77
CA GLU A 60 -2.47 36.04 17.90
C GLU A 60 -3.45 34.89 18.16
N LEU A 61 -4.03 34.27 17.13
CA LEU A 61 -4.90 33.09 17.31
C LEU A 61 -4.19 31.91 18.01
N LYS A 62 -2.88 31.76 17.77
CA LYS A 62 -2.10 30.60 18.24
C LYS A 62 -1.44 30.84 19.59
N THR A 63 -1.19 32.10 19.95
CA THR A 63 -0.42 32.47 21.16
C THR A 63 -1.25 33.15 22.23
N ASN A 64 -2.34 33.84 21.87
CA ASN A 64 -3.21 34.48 22.85
C ASN A 64 -4.05 33.43 23.58
N SER A 65 -3.91 33.34 24.91
CA SER A 65 -4.62 32.37 25.76
C SER A 65 -6.14 32.46 25.66
N ASP A 66 -6.69 33.63 25.33
CA ASP A 66 -8.13 33.86 25.24
C ASP A 66 -8.69 33.40 23.88
N LEU A 67 -7.86 33.43 22.83
CA LEU A 67 -8.25 33.04 21.48
C LEU A 67 -7.92 31.57 21.18
N LEU A 68 -6.92 31.02 21.86
CA LEU A 68 -6.45 29.65 21.64
C LEU A 68 -7.55 28.58 21.79
N PRO A 69 -8.48 28.65 22.77
CA PRO A 69 -9.60 27.70 22.84
C PRO A 69 -10.49 27.73 21.59
N ARG A 70 -10.80 28.93 21.08
CA ARG A 70 -11.55 29.09 19.84
C ARG A 70 -10.78 28.58 18.64
N TYR A 71 -9.48 28.88 18.53
CA TYR A 71 -8.66 28.36 17.44
C TYR A 71 -8.62 26.82 17.43
N ARG A 72 -8.49 26.18 18.60
CA ARG A 72 -8.55 24.72 18.69
C ARG A 72 -9.89 24.16 18.23
N ALA A 73 -10.99 24.68 18.76
CA ALA A 73 -12.33 24.18 18.44
C ALA A 73 -12.75 24.49 16.98
N ASP A 74 -12.67 25.77 16.59
CA ASP A 74 -13.23 26.28 15.34
C ASP A 74 -12.33 25.99 14.12
N VAL A 75 -11.03 25.79 14.34
CA VAL A 75 -10.06 25.50 13.26
C VAL A 75 -9.58 24.08 13.34
N VAL A 76 -8.83 23.70 14.39
CA VAL A 76 -8.13 22.41 14.42
C VAL A 76 -9.13 21.25 14.49
N ASP A 77 -10.02 21.23 15.47
CA ASP A 77 -10.97 20.12 15.68
C ASP A 77 -11.96 20.02 14.52
N ALA A 78 -12.47 21.16 14.03
CA ALA A 78 -13.34 21.22 12.85
C ALA A 78 -12.65 20.69 11.59
N ASN A 79 -11.37 21.02 11.39
CA ASN A 79 -10.57 20.52 10.28
C ASN A 79 -10.29 19.02 10.40
N LEU A 80 -9.92 18.52 11.59
CA LEU A 80 -9.70 17.10 11.84
C LEU A 80 -10.96 16.27 11.57
N LEU A 81 -12.13 16.77 11.99
CA LEU A 81 -13.41 16.12 11.72
C LEU A 81 -13.69 16.05 10.21
N SER A 82 -13.43 17.15 9.49
CA SER A 82 -13.59 17.21 8.04
C SER A 82 -12.62 16.25 7.34
N ALA A 83 -11.35 16.21 7.77
CA ALA A 83 -10.33 15.32 7.24
C ALA A 83 -10.73 13.84 7.37
N ALA A 84 -11.22 13.42 8.54
CA ALA A 84 -11.73 12.07 8.75
C ALA A 84 -12.89 11.74 7.80
N SER A 85 -13.84 12.67 7.62
CA SER A 85 -14.96 12.50 6.68
C SER A 85 -14.51 12.39 5.23
N TRP A 86 -13.53 13.19 4.80
CA TRP A 86 -12.97 13.12 3.45
C TRP A 86 -12.19 11.83 3.24
N ALA A 87 -11.44 11.36 4.24
CA ALA A 87 -10.75 10.08 4.17
C ALA A 87 -11.73 8.91 4.04
N ASP A 88 -12.88 8.94 4.72
CA ASP A 88 -13.93 7.92 4.56
C ASP A 88 -14.55 7.94 3.16
N GLN A 89 -14.81 9.13 2.61
CA GLN A 89 -15.31 9.27 1.23
C GLN A 89 -14.28 8.78 0.21
N ALA A 90 -13.01 9.11 0.40
CA ALA A 90 -11.91 8.59 -0.41
C ALA A 90 -11.82 7.06 -0.36
N ARG A 91 -12.02 6.43 0.81
CA ARG A 91 -12.04 4.96 0.94
C ARG A 91 -13.17 4.32 0.16
N ASN A 92 -14.29 5.03 0.00
CA ASN A 92 -15.42 4.57 -0.82
C ASN A 92 -15.16 4.78 -2.32
N ALA A 93 -14.56 5.91 -2.71
CA ALA A 93 -14.22 6.21 -4.10
C ALA A 93 -13.09 5.32 -4.65
N PHE A 94 -12.16 4.90 -3.79
CA PHE A 94 -11.00 4.08 -4.15
C PHE A 94 -11.00 2.72 -3.42
N PRO A 95 -11.96 1.83 -3.71
CA PRO A 95 -12.05 0.56 -3.02
C PRO A 95 -10.80 -0.31 -3.28
N GLY A 96 -10.26 -0.89 -2.20
CA GLY A 96 -9.07 -1.75 -2.25
C GLY A 96 -7.74 -1.00 -2.14
N LYS A 97 -7.73 0.33 -2.26
CA LYS A 97 -6.53 1.16 -2.05
C LYS A 97 -6.35 1.52 -0.58
N VAL A 98 -5.10 1.76 -0.18
CA VAL A 98 -4.79 2.33 1.14
C VAL A 98 -5.01 3.84 1.05
N VAL A 99 -6.00 4.37 1.75
CA VAL A 99 -6.19 5.81 1.87
C VAL A 99 -5.39 6.33 3.03
N LEU A 100 -4.45 7.23 2.75
CA LEU A 100 -3.60 7.86 3.76
C LEU A 100 -4.21 9.21 4.16
N ASP A 101 -4.66 9.29 5.41
CA ASP A 101 -5.13 10.51 6.06
C ASP A 101 -3.99 11.11 6.91
N PRO A 102 -3.34 12.20 6.46
CA PRO A 102 -2.22 12.78 7.18
C PRO A 102 -2.64 13.42 8.51
N SER A 103 -3.93 13.68 8.73
CA SER A 103 -4.44 14.24 9.98
C SER A 103 -4.33 13.30 11.17
N GLN A 104 -4.15 12.00 10.92
CA GLN A 104 -3.98 10.99 11.95
C GLN A 104 -2.52 10.84 12.42
N LEU A 105 -1.56 11.44 11.70
CA LEU A 105 -0.15 11.32 12.06
C LEU A 105 0.25 12.45 13.01
N PHE A 106 0.57 12.09 14.25
CA PHE A 106 1.17 12.99 15.23
C PHE A 106 2.48 12.41 15.75
N VAL A 107 3.60 13.05 15.39
CA VAL A 107 4.93 12.67 15.88
C VAL A 107 5.25 13.49 17.13
N LEU A 108 5.11 12.87 18.30
CA LEU A 108 5.31 13.51 19.61
C LEU A 108 6.68 14.17 19.74
N GLU A 109 7.71 13.50 19.23
CA GLU A 109 9.11 13.93 19.25
C GLU A 109 9.37 15.17 18.40
N TRP A 110 8.47 15.51 17.48
CA TRP A 110 8.58 16.70 16.63
C TRP A 110 7.86 17.90 17.21
N LYS A 111 7.01 17.74 18.23
CA LYS A 111 6.15 18.81 18.74
C LYS A 111 6.94 20.07 19.13
N ASP A 112 8.04 19.90 19.85
CA ASP A 112 8.82 21.00 20.43
C ASP A 112 10.04 21.39 19.56
N ARG A 113 10.15 20.83 18.35
CA ARG A 113 11.26 21.13 17.43
C ARG A 113 11.01 22.40 16.62
N LEU A 114 12.03 23.25 16.50
CA LEU A 114 11.98 24.46 15.68
C LEU A 114 11.82 24.18 14.18
N ASP A 115 12.29 23.02 13.72
CA ASP A 115 12.22 22.57 12.33
C ASP A 115 11.06 21.60 12.05
N ASN A 116 10.11 21.44 12.98
CA ASN A 116 9.05 20.43 12.89
C ASN A 116 8.25 20.47 11.58
N GLN A 117 7.90 21.67 11.11
CA GLN A 117 7.13 21.87 9.90
C GLN A 117 7.94 21.47 8.66
N LYS A 118 9.25 21.69 8.67
CA LYS A 118 10.16 21.25 7.61
C LYS A 118 10.21 19.72 7.57
N LEU A 119 10.30 19.06 8.71
CA LEU A 119 10.28 17.59 8.80
C LEU A 119 8.98 16.98 8.28
N TYR A 120 7.83 17.58 8.62
CA TYR A 120 6.54 17.14 8.03
C TYR A 120 6.52 17.34 6.51
N TYR A 121 7.02 18.45 5.99
CA TYR A 121 7.09 18.65 4.53
C TYR A 121 8.02 17.64 3.85
N GLU A 122 9.19 17.36 4.42
CA GLU A 122 10.12 16.35 3.87
C GLU A 122 9.51 14.94 3.91
N LEU A 123 8.81 14.60 5.00
CA LEU A 123 8.10 13.33 5.13
C LEU A 123 7.02 13.20 4.05
N TRP A 124 6.15 14.19 3.93
CA TRP A 124 5.03 14.14 2.98
C TRP A 124 5.47 14.27 1.52
N ASP A 125 6.52 15.04 1.22
CA ASP A 125 7.16 15.05 -0.11
C ASP A 125 7.58 13.65 -0.52
N ARG A 126 8.30 12.95 0.36
CA ARG A 126 8.73 11.58 0.09
C ARG A 126 7.55 10.62 -0.02
N VAL A 127 6.57 10.71 0.87
CA VAL A 127 5.39 9.83 0.86
C VAL A 127 4.58 9.98 -0.42
N ILE A 128 4.30 11.23 -0.82
CA ILE A 128 3.52 11.52 -2.02
C ILE A 128 4.31 11.10 -3.26
N ALA A 129 5.54 11.58 -3.42
CA ALA A 129 6.33 11.33 -4.62
C ALA A 129 6.62 9.83 -4.85
N GLU A 130 6.90 9.09 -3.77
CA GLU A 130 7.25 7.66 -3.86
C GLU A 130 6.01 6.75 -3.85
N PHE A 131 5.04 6.98 -2.96
CA PHE A 131 4.00 5.99 -2.68
C PHE A 131 2.61 6.36 -3.21
N ALA A 132 2.31 7.64 -3.45
CA ALA A 132 0.96 8.02 -3.88
C ALA A 132 0.65 7.56 -5.30
N HIS A 133 -0.45 6.86 -5.47
CA HIS A 133 -1.07 6.59 -6.76
C HIS A 133 -1.71 7.85 -7.34
N THR A 134 -2.47 8.54 -6.48
CA THR A 134 -3.21 9.77 -6.76
C THR A 134 -3.25 10.60 -5.48
N VAL A 135 -3.44 11.91 -5.64
CA VAL A 135 -3.64 12.85 -4.55
C VAL A 135 -5.06 13.41 -4.64
N ILE A 136 -5.81 13.37 -3.55
CA ILE A 136 -7.16 13.94 -3.48
C ILE A 136 -7.08 15.37 -2.98
N ALA A 137 -7.45 16.32 -3.84
CA ALA A 137 -7.68 17.72 -3.50
C ALA A 137 -9.03 17.87 -2.78
N THR A 138 -9.02 17.95 -1.45
CA THR A 138 -10.26 18.08 -0.66
C THR A 138 -10.89 19.47 -0.81
N PRO A 139 -12.20 19.63 -0.52
CA PRO A 139 -12.85 20.93 -0.62
C PRO A 139 -12.12 22.02 0.17
N LYS A 140 -11.93 23.19 -0.46
CA LYS A 140 -11.19 24.33 0.10
C LYS A 140 -9.72 24.04 0.44
N TRP A 141 -9.10 23.00 -0.13
CA TRP A 141 -7.65 22.73 0.00
C TRP A 141 -6.80 23.97 -0.30
N ALA A 142 -7.23 24.79 -1.26
CA ALA A 142 -6.54 25.98 -1.70
C ALA A 142 -6.38 27.04 -0.58
N PHE A 143 -7.08 26.95 0.55
CA PHE A 143 -6.83 27.86 1.68
C PHE A 143 -5.69 27.39 2.61
N SER A 144 -5.08 26.24 2.36
CA SER A 144 -4.03 25.66 3.22
C SER A 144 -2.69 25.67 2.49
N LEU A 145 -1.67 26.27 3.13
CA LEU A 145 -0.30 26.26 2.59
C LEU A 145 0.26 24.83 2.47
N GLY A 146 0.00 23.99 3.48
CA GLY A 146 0.43 22.60 3.45
C GLY A 146 -0.20 21.85 2.28
N SER A 147 -1.51 22.04 2.10
CA SER A 147 -2.25 21.41 1.01
C SER A 147 -1.78 21.86 -0.36
N ARG A 148 -1.47 23.16 -0.54
CA ARG A 148 -0.87 23.66 -1.78
C ARG A 148 0.44 22.98 -2.11
N LYS A 149 1.35 22.87 -1.13
CA LYS A 149 2.61 22.17 -1.33
C LYS A 149 2.42 20.72 -1.71
N GLU A 150 1.48 20.02 -1.08
CA GLU A 150 1.16 18.62 -1.41
C GLU A 150 0.64 18.48 -2.86
N ILE A 151 -0.17 19.42 -3.34
CA ILE A 151 -0.61 19.48 -4.74
C ILE A 151 0.56 19.81 -5.69
N GLU A 152 1.44 20.75 -5.33
CA GLU A 152 2.65 21.04 -6.12
C GLU A 152 3.57 19.81 -6.25
N ILE A 153 3.75 19.07 -5.16
CA ILE A 153 4.51 17.81 -5.14
C ILE A 153 3.85 16.80 -6.07
N ALA A 154 2.52 16.67 -6.02
CA ALA A 154 1.77 15.76 -6.88
C ALA A 154 2.00 16.08 -8.36
N ILE A 155 1.82 17.34 -8.76
CA ILE A 155 2.01 17.80 -10.13
C ILE A 155 3.45 17.53 -10.59
N ARG A 156 4.46 17.92 -9.78
CA ARG A 156 5.88 17.71 -10.10
C ARG A 156 6.26 16.23 -10.19
N ALA A 157 5.58 15.35 -9.45
CA ALA A 157 5.77 13.91 -9.50
C ALA A 157 4.97 13.23 -10.64
N GLY A 158 4.30 14.00 -11.50
CA GLY A 158 3.44 13.51 -12.57
C GLY A 158 2.26 12.69 -12.06
N LEU A 159 1.77 13.00 -10.85
CA LEU A 159 0.64 12.32 -10.23
C LEU A 159 -0.68 12.95 -10.67
N GLN A 160 -1.69 12.11 -10.80
CA GLN A 160 -3.07 12.58 -10.92
C GLN A 160 -3.49 13.26 -9.62
N VAL A 161 -4.19 14.37 -9.77
CA VAL A 161 -4.90 15.03 -8.68
C VAL A 161 -6.38 14.86 -8.97
N THR A 162 -7.11 14.33 -8.00
CA THR A 162 -8.55 14.03 -8.12
C THR A 162 -9.35 14.77 -7.06
N ASP A 163 -10.65 14.91 -7.27
CA ASP A 163 -11.57 15.31 -6.22
C ASP A 163 -11.92 14.14 -5.29
N ILE A 164 -12.87 14.36 -4.37
CA ILE A 164 -13.27 13.36 -3.37
C ILE A 164 -14.07 12.18 -3.94
N ILE A 165 -14.61 12.30 -5.16
CA ILE A 165 -15.33 11.22 -5.85
C ILE A 165 -14.46 10.50 -6.89
N GLY A 166 -13.25 11.02 -7.15
CA GLY A 166 -12.24 10.42 -8.01
C GLY A 166 -12.16 11.03 -9.41
N ASP A 167 -12.86 12.14 -9.66
CA ASP A 167 -12.76 12.87 -10.93
C ASP A 167 -11.44 13.64 -10.98
N GLU A 168 -10.71 13.51 -12.09
CA GLU A 168 -9.39 14.11 -12.26
C GLU A 168 -9.50 15.63 -12.49
N PHE A 169 -8.76 16.40 -11.71
CA PHE A 169 -8.56 17.82 -11.94
C PHE A 169 -7.50 18.05 -13.00
N LYS A 170 -7.80 18.93 -13.96
CA LYS A 170 -6.78 19.53 -14.82
C LYS A 170 -5.97 20.55 -14.03
N VAL A 171 -4.72 20.75 -14.43
CA VAL A 171 -3.84 21.74 -13.78
C VAL A 171 -4.47 23.14 -13.78
N ASP A 172 -5.10 23.55 -14.89
CA ASP A 172 -5.80 24.84 -14.97
C ASP A 172 -6.95 24.98 -13.96
N GLU A 173 -7.63 23.89 -13.62
CA GLU A 173 -8.70 23.88 -12.61
C GLU A 173 -8.13 24.05 -11.19
N LEU A 174 -6.97 23.43 -10.90
CA LEU A 174 -6.26 23.62 -9.63
C LEU A 174 -5.77 25.06 -9.48
N VAL A 175 -5.23 25.65 -10.55
CA VAL A 175 -4.81 27.06 -10.59
C VAL A 175 -6.02 27.99 -10.42
N ALA A 176 -7.16 27.66 -11.04
CA ALA A 176 -8.39 28.43 -10.88
C ALA A 176 -8.89 28.39 -9.42
N GLN A 177 -8.88 27.22 -8.76
CA GLN A 177 -9.26 27.11 -7.34
C GLN A 177 -8.32 27.88 -6.41
N ASP A 178 -7.02 27.91 -6.70
CA ASP A 178 -6.07 28.79 -6.00
C ASP A 178 -6.44 30.28 -6.17
N ALA A 179 -6.70 30.71 -7.41
CA ALA A 179 -7.07 32.09 -7.71
C ALA A 179 -8.39 32.49 -7.04
N ASP A 180 -9.37 31.57 -7.01
CA ASP A 180 -10.66 31.75 -6.34
C ASP A 180 -10.51 31.92 -4.83
N ALA A 181 -9.69 31.10 -4.18
CA ALA A 181 -9.41 31.24 -2.75
C ALA A 181 -8.79 32.61 -2.41
N ARG A 182 -7.85 33.08 -3.23
CA ARG A 182 -7.22 34.40 -3.06
C ARG A 182 -8.20 35.55 -3.34
N ARG A 183 -9.12 35.39 -4.29
CA ARG A 183 -10.19 36.37 -4.54
C ARG A 183 -11.14 36.46 -3.35
N GLU A 184 -11.57 35.34 -2.80
CA GLU A 184 -12.44 35.27 -1.62
C GLU A 184 -11.79 35.99 -0.42
N LEU A 185 -10.48 35.81 -0.19
CA LEU A 185 -9.76 36.55 0.87
C LEU A 185 -9.76 38.08 0.64
N ARG A 186 -9.65 38.54 -0.61
CA ARG A 186 -9.74 39.98 -0.93
C ARG A 186 -11.15 40.51 -0.65
N GLU A 187 -12.18 39.73 -0.93
CA GLU A 187 -13.57 40.08 -0.60
C GLU A 187 -13.78 40.19 0.91
N TRP A 188 -13.02 39.44 1.72
CA TRP A 188 -12.94 39.60 3.18
C TRP A 188 -12.06 40.77 3.64
N GLY A 189 -11.60 41.62 2.72
CA GLY A 189 -10.81 42.82 3.02
C GLY A 189 -9.31 42.58 3.22
N TRP A 190 -8.78 41.40 2.87
CA TRP A 190 -7.35 41.15 2.98
C TRP A 190 -6.57 41.83 1.85
N SER A 191 -5.45 42.48 2.20
CA SER A 191 -4.58 43.09 1.20
C SER A 191 -3.84 42.03 0.37
N PRO A 192 -3.51 42.32 -0.90
CA PRO A 192 -2.71 41.41 -1.73
C PRO A 192 -1.38 41.00 -1.10
N SER A 193 -0.69 41.91 -0.40
CA SER A 193 0.58 41.60 0.28
C SER A 193 0.41 40.59 1.41
N ARG A 194 -0.62 40.79 2.26
CA ARG A 194 -0.93 39.88 3.37
C ARG A 194 -1.34 38.49 2.87
N ILE A 195 -2.10 38.44 1.78
CA ILE A 195 -2.47 37.17 1.13
C ILE A 195 -1.21 36.47 0.62
N SER A 196 -0.33 37.15 -0.12
CA SER A 196 0.89 36.53 -0.65
C SER A 196 1.85 36.03 0.45
N GLU A 197 1.88 36.70 1.60
CA GLU A 197 2.68 36.28 2.76
C GLU A 197 2.08 35.04 3.45
N SER A 198 0.77 35.04 3.69
CA SER A 198 0.10 33.97 4.44
C SER A 198 -0.23 32.75 3.57
N LEU A 199 -0.37 32.97 2.27
CA LEU A 199 -0.90 32.01 1.31
C LEU A 199 -0.28 32.28 -0.08
N PRO A 200 1.04 32.00 -0.25
CA PRO A 200 1.73 32.19 -1.52
C PRO A 200 1.05 31.44 -2.66
N PRO A 201 1.10 31.97 -3.90
CA PRO A 201 0.44 31.37 -5.05
C PRO A 201 0.93 29.94 -5.29
N LEU A 202 0.06 29.09 -5.83
CA LEU A 202 0.42 27.75 -6.27
C LEU A 202 1.53 27.84 -7.33
N VAL A 203 2.65 27.17 -7.12
CA VAL A 203 3.76 27.12 -8.07
C VAL A 203 3.65 25.86 -8.91
N VAL A 204 3.15 26.01 -10.13
CA VAL A 204 3.08 24.94 -11.12
C VAL A 204 4.23 25.11 -12.08
N ASP A 205 5.27 24.29 -11.93
CA ASP A 205 6.35 24.19 -12.91
C ASP A 205 6.01 23.08 -13.91
N LEU A 206 5.42 23.47 -15.03
CA LEU A 206 5.01 22.52 -16.10
C LEU A 206 6.20 22.00 -16.91
N ASP A 207 7.33 22.69 -16.88
CA ASP A 207 8.54 22.34 -17.63
C ASP A 207 9.50 21.46 -16.82
N ALA A 208 9.25 21.32 -15.50
CA ALA A 208 9.99 20.38 -14.67
C ALA A 208 9.77 18.94 -15.16
N GLU A 209 10.86 18.25 -15.49
CA GLU A 209 10.78 16.81 -15.77
C GLU A 209 10.11 16.10 -14.58
N PRO A 210 9.10 15.25 -14.82
CA PRO A 210 8.43 14.53 -13.76
C PRO A 210 9.47 13.78 -12.95
N ARG A 211 9.53 14.03 -11.64
CA ARG A 211 10.47 13.31 -10.78
C ARG A 211 10.08 11.83 -10.84
N PRO A 212 10.89 10.94 -11.47
CA PRO A 212 10.55 9.53 -11.50
C PRO A 212 10.51 9.06 -10.06
N PRO A 213 9.55 8.20 -9.65
CA PRO A 213 9.58 7.64 -8.31
C PRO A 213 10.95 7.01 -8.08
N THR A 214 11.57 7.24 -6.92
CA THR A 214 12.93 6.76 -6.61
C THR A 214 13.05 5.23 -6.75
N SER A 215 11.92 4.51 -6.81
CA SER A 215 11.83 3.06 -6.99
C SER A 215 11.39 2.60 -8.40
N VAL A 216 11.62 3.38 -9.48
CA VAL A 216 11.26 2.98 -10.86
C VAL A 216 11.83 1.60 -11.25
N GLU A 217 12.96 1.18 -10.66
CA GLU A 217 13.57 -0.14 -10.93
C GLU A 217 12.65 -1.34 -10.65
N ASN A 218 11.55 -1.18 -9.91
CA ASN A 218 10.64 -2.26 -9.52
C ASN A 218 9.17 -2.00 -9.89
N ARG A 219 8.89 -1.29 -11.01
CA ARG A 219 7.50 -0.97 -11.42
C ARG A 219 6.59 -2.20 -11.47
N HIS A 220 7.04 -3.31 -12.06
CA HIS A 220 6.25 -4.53 -12.21
C HIS A 220 5.96 -5.21 -10.86
N TRP A 221 6.96 -5.29 -9.97
CA TRP A 221 6.77 -5.80 -8.62
C TRP A 221 5.67 -5.05 -7.86
N HIS A 222 5.67 -3.72 -7.93
CA HIS A 222 4.66 -2.92 -7.23
C HIS A 222 3.26 -3.07 -7.81
N GLU A 223 3.14 -3.12 -9.14
CA GLU A 223 1.86 -3.41 -9.81
C GLU A 223 1.27 -4.73 -9.30
N ILE A 224 2.09 -5.77 -9.25
CA ILE A 224 1.70 -7.11 -8.79
C ILE A 224 1.32 -7.12 -7.33
N PHE A 225 2.16 -6.49 -6.50
CA PHE A 225 1.94 -6.44 -5.07
C PHE A 225 0.62 -5.74 -4.74
N ASN A 226 0.36 -4.61 -5.40
CA ASN A 226 -0.90 -3.88 -5.28
C ASN A 226 -2.09 -4.73 -5.75
N TRP A 227 -1.96 -5.41 -6.89
CA TRP A 227 -3.02 -6.29 -7.41
C TRP A 227 -3.37 -7.42 -6.44
N VAL A 228 -2.35 -8.06 -5.85
CA VAL A 228 -2.50 -9.15 -4.89
C VAL A 228 -3.09 -8.65 -3.58
N HIS A 229 -2.59 -7.52 -3.06
CA HIS A 229 -3.11 -6.88 -1.86
C HIS A 229 -4.59 -6.50 -2.02
N GLU A 230 -4.94 -5.82 -3.12
CA GLU A 230 -6.31 -5.43 -3.44
C GLU A 230 -7.26 -6.63 -3.52
N ASP A 231 -6.82 -7.75 -4.12
CA ASP A 231 -7.66 -8.96 -4.15
C ASP A 231 -7.90 -9.53 -2.76
N ILE A 232 -6.86 -9.58 -1.94
CA ILE A 232 -6.97 -10.14 -0.60
C ILE A 232 -7.92 -9.29 0.24
N VAL A 233 -7.82 -7.97 0.17
CA VAL A 233 -8.72 -7.05 0.87
C VAL A 233 -10.16 -7.21 0.35
N ARG A 234 -10.36 -7.27 -0.97
CA ARG A 234 -11.68 -7.46 -1.58
C ARG A 234 -12.29 -8.80 -1.18
N PHE A 235 -11.58 -9.90 -1.38
CA PHE A 235 -12.05 -11.24 -1.02
C PHE A 235 -12.27 -11.37 0.48
N GLY A 236 -11.47 -10.68 1.30
CA GLY A 236 -11.70 -10.55 2.74
C GLY A 236 -13.08 -9.98 3.03
N ARG A 237 -13.39 -8.78 2.49
CA ARG A 237 -14.68 -8.11 2.66
C ARG A 237 -15.85 -8.94 2.13
N GLU A 238 -15.71 -9.53 0.94
CA GLU A 238 -16.75 -10.38 0.35
C GLU A 238 -16.99 -11.65 1.18
N ARG A 239 -15.95 -12.28 1.73
CA ARG A 239 -16.08 -13.52 2.53
C ARG A 239 -16.50 -13.28 3.97
N GLU A 240 -16.14 -12.15 4.56
CA GLU A 240 -16.63 -11.72 5.87
C GLU A 240 -18.17 -11.63 5.90
N LEU A 241 -18.80 -11.31 4.77
CA LEU A 241 -20.27 -11.30 4.63
C LEU A 241 -20.91 -12.70 4.64
N TYR A 242 -20.18 -13.78 4.36
CA TYR A 242 -20.77 -15.11 4.16
C TYR A 242 -20.24 -16.21 5.08
N THR A 243 -18.98 -16.20 5.49
CA THR A 243 -18.43 -17.10 6.55
C THR A 243 -17.00 -16.68 6.91
N PRO A 244 -16.80 -15.97 8.04
CA PRO A 244 -15.47 -15.56 8.47
C PRO A 244 -14.55 -16.79 8.64
N PHE A 245 -13.35 -16.73 8.05
CA PHE A 245 -12.24 -17.66 8.33
C PHE A 245 -12.43 -19.12 7.90
N THR A 246 -13.31 -19.39 6.93
CA THR A 246 -13.40 -20.70 6.25
C THR A 246 -12.04 -21.19 5.75
N ASP A 247 -11.17 -20.28 5.30
CA ASP A 247 -9.82 -20.63 4.86
C ASP A 247 -8.93 -21.14 5.99
N ASP A 248 -9.09 -20.63 7.22
CA ASP A 248 -8.29 -21.07 8.37
C ASP A 248 -8.74 -22.46 8.82
N LEU A 249 -10.05 -22.71 8.88
CA LEU A 249 -10.59 -24.06 9.13
C LEU A 249 -10.11 -25.07 8.09
N LYS A 250 -10.10 -24.69 6.82
CA LYS A 250 -9.62 -25.59 5.77
C LYS A 250 -8.10 -25.75 5.77
N THR A 251 -7.34 -24.75 6.24
CA THR A 251 -5.88 -24.87 6.45
C THR A 251 -5.58 -25.84 7.57
N GLN A 252 -6.34 -25.75 8.66
CA GLN A 252 -6.24 -26.66 9.79
C GLN A 252 -6.56 -28.10 9.43
N LYS A 253 -7.54 -28.32 8.53
CA LYS A 253 -8.04 -29.65 8.17
C LYS A 253 -7.20 -30.43 7.15
N GLY A 254 -6.29 -29.78 6.42
CA GLY A 254 -5.54 -30.51 5.41
C GLY A 254 -4.59 -29.64 4.63
N TRP A 255 -3.34 -29.59 5.08
CA TRP A 255 -2.22 -29.08 4.29
C TRP A 255 -1.26 -30.18 3.85
N SER A 256 -1.10 -31.22 4.68
CA SER A 256 -0.16 -32.32 4.49
C SER A 256 -0.52 -33.28 3.36
N SER A 257 -1.76 -33.21 2.84
CA SER A 257 -2.20 -34.02 1.70
C SER A 257 -1.96 -33.27 0.37
N PRO A 258 -1.44 -33.95 -0.68
CA PRO A 258 -1.48 -33.46 -2.06
C PRO A 258 -2.89 -33.07 -2.51
N ASP A 259 -3.92 -33.76 -2.01
CA ASP A 259 -5.33 -33.49 -2.32
C ASP A 259 -5.92 -32.38 -1.44
N SER A 260 -5.09 -31.66 -0.68
CA SER A 260 -5.58 -30.52 0.07
C SER A 260 -6.19 -29.48 -0.87
N TRP A 261 -7.29 -28.89 -0.44
CA TRP A 261 -8.03 -27.92 -1.25
C TRP A 261 -7.18 -26.73 -1.72
N LYS A 262 -6.12 -26.35 -0.98
CA LYS A 262 -5.20 -25.27 -1.38
C LYS A 262 -4.26 -25.72 -2.49
N VAL A 263 -3.68 -26.91 -2.36
CA VAL A 263 -2.80 -27.49 -3.39
C VAL A 263 -3.60 -27.71 -4.68
N ALA A 264 -4.80 -28.28 -4.58
CA ALA A 264 -5.72 -28.41 -5.71
C ALA A 264 -6.09 -27.04 -6.34
N LYS A 265 -6.21 -25.98 -5.53
CA LYS A 265 -6.43 -24.62 -6.05
C LYS A 265 -5.20 -24.04 -6.73
N PHE A 266 -4.00 -24.22 -6.17
CA PHE A 266 -2.76 -23.79 -6.81
C PHE A 266 -2.63 -24.48 -8.18
N GLU A 267 -2.88 -25.79 -8.21
CA GLU A 267 -2.75 -26.61 -9.42
C GLU A 267 -3.77 -26.17 -10.47
N LYS A 268 -5.01 -25.93 -10.04
CA LYS A 268 -6.05 -25.39 -10.91
C LYS A 268 -5.63 -24.05 -11.54
N TYR A 269 -5.18 -23.08 -10.75
CA TYR A 269 -4.81 -21.76 -11.27
C TYR A 269 -3.57 -21.82 -12.15
N TRP A 270 -2.60 -22.66 -11.80
CA TRP A 270 -1.42 -22.93 -12.62
C TRP A 270 -1.79 -23.53 -13.98
N THR A 271 -2.55 -24.62 -13.98
CA THR A 271 -3.04 -25.28 -15.20
C THR A 271 -3.87 -24.32 -16.07
N ASN A 272 -4.78 -23.55 -15.45
CA ASN A 272 -5.56 -22.55 -16.16
C ASN A 272 -4.70 -21.46 -16.79
N SER A 273 -3.68 -20.99 -16.06
CA SER A 273 -2.73 -19.99 -16.54
C SER A 273 -1.98 -20.48 -17.78
N LEU A 274 -1.47 -21.71 -17.73
CA LEU A 274 -0.77 -22.31 -18.87
C LEU A 274 -1.70 -22.52 -20.06
N LYS A 275 -2.92 -23.04 -19.82
CA LYS A 275 -3.92 -23.26 -20.87
C LYS A 275 -4.36 -21.96 -21.54
N ALA A 276 -4.50 -20.89 -20.77
CA ALA A 276 -4.90 -19.58 -21.29
C ALA A 276 -3.75 -18.80 -21.94
N GLY A 277 -2.50 -19.26 -21.76
CA GLY A 277 -1.29 -18.67 -22.33
C GLY A 277 -0.83 -17.39 -21.62
N LEU A 278 0.39 -17.38 -21.09
CA LEU A 278 0.97 -16.20 -20.43
C LEU A 278 1.26 -15.05 -21.40
N ALA A 279 1.59 -15.37 -22.66
CA ALA A 279 1.93 -14.41 -23.71
C ALA A 279 0.71 -13.88 -24.47
N GLU A 280 -0.49 -14.45 -24.24
CA GLU A 280 -1.69 -14.06 -24.96
C GLU A 280 -2.07 -12.61 -24.66
N GLY A 281 -2.48 -11.88 -25.71
CA GLY A 281 -2.80 -10.46 -25.62
C GLY A 281 -4.01 -10.15 -24.74
N ASN A 282 -4.89 -11.14 -24.50
CA ASN A 282 -6.04 -11.00 -23.59
C ASN A 282 -5.64 -10.99 -22.10
N GLY A 283 -4.41 -11.41 -21.77
CA GLY A 283 -3.87 -11.48 -20.41
C GLY A 283 -4.57 -12.43 -19.43
N LEU A 284 -5.40 -13.37 -19.92
CA LEU A 284 -6.11 -14.33 -19.08
C LEU A 284 -5.15 -15.30 -18.37
N GLY A 285 -4.06 -15.72 -19.03
CA GLY A 285 -3.04 -16.54 -18.38
C GLY A 285 -2.41 -15.82 -17.19
N ARG A 286 -1.97 -14.58 -17.39
CA ARG A 286 -1.39 -13.74 -16.33
C ARG A 286 -2.36 -13.51 -15.17
N LEU A 287 -3.65 -13.41 -15.45
CA LEU A 287 -4.67 -13.32 -14.42
C LEU A 287 -4.80 -14.60 -13.57
N GLU A 288 -4.86 -15.77 -14.20
CA GLU A 288 -4.95 -17.02 -13.45
C GLU A 288 -3.70 -17.22 -12.59
N LEU A 289 -2.52 -16.86 -13.10
CA LEU A 289 -1.28 -16.81 -12.32
C LEU A 289 -1.36 -15.81 -11.14
N ALA A 290 -1.93 -14.63 -11.36
CA ALA A 290 -2.17 -13.66 -10.29
C ALA A 290 -3.14 -14.20 -9.22
N SER A 291 -4.15 -14.96 -9.63
CA SER A 291 -5.08 -15.65 -8.72
C SER A 291 -4.38 -16.74 -7.90
N MET A 292 -3.39 -17.43 -8.48
CA MET A 292 -2.51 -18.35 -7.75
C MET A 292 -1.72 -17.61 -6.67
N CYS A 293 -1.12 -16.45 -7.00
CA CYS A 293 -0.35 -15.63 -6.06
C CYS A 293 -1.22 -15.18 -4.88
N VAL A 294 -2.44 -14.69 -5.14
CA VAL A 294 -3.41 -14.33 -4.09
C VAL A 294 -3.73 -15.53 -3.19
N CYS A 295 -3.95 -16.70 -3.78
CA CYS A 295 -4.20 -17.91 -3.01
C CYS A 295 -3.00 -18.28 -2.13
N ALA A 296 -1.77 -18.13 -2.64
CA ALA A 296 -0.54 -18.44 -1.91
C ALA A 296 -0.32 -17.47 -0.73
N VAL A 297 -0.48 -16.17 -0.94
CA VAL A 297 -0.37 -15.14 0.10
C VAL A 297 -1.48 -15.29 1.15
N ALA A 298 -2.72 -15.53 0.74
CA ALA A 298 -3.81 -15.82 1.66
C ALA A 298 -3.54 -17.09 2.47
N ALA A 299 -2.88 -18.09 1.86
CA ALA A 299 -2.48 -19.30 2.57
C ALA A 299 -1.41 -19.04 3.62
N LEU A 300 -0.45 -18.18 3.32
CA LEU A 300 0.59 -17.76 4.22
C LEU A 300 0.01 -16.96 5.40
N GLN A 301 -0.87 -15.99 5.15
CA GLN A 301 -1.58 -15.24 6.20
C GLN A 301 -2.38 -16.17 7.14
N SER A 302 -3.09 -17.13 6.56
CA SER A 302 -3.82 -18.15 7.32
C SER A 302 -2.90 -18.99 8.20
N SER A 303 -1.75 -19.41 7.66
CA SER A 303 -0.74 -20.14 8.45
C SER A 303 -0.19 -19.31 9.61
N VAL A 304 -0.04 -17.99 9.42
CA VAL A 304 0.46 -17.09 10.45
C VAL A 304 -0.56 -16.85 11.55
N ARG A 305 -1.84 -16.71 11.21
CA ARG A 305 -2.92 -16.61 12.21
C ARG A 305 -3.04 -17.88 13.06
N LEU A 306 -2.96 -19.06 12.43
CA LEU A 306 -3.16 -20.35 13.10
C LEU A 306 -1.93 -20.81 13.90
N TYR A 307 -0.74 -20.67 13.32
CA TYR A 307 0.47 -21.34 13.81
C TYR A 307 1.60 -20.38 14.19
N GLY A 308 1.40 -19.07 13.99
CA GLY A 308 2.31 -18.03 14.44
C GLY A 308 3.23 -17.49 13.36
N ARG A 309 4.14 -16.61 13.76
CA ARG A 309 4.95 -15.82 12.82
C ARG A 309 5.82 -16.67 11.88
N LEU A 310 6.23 -16.01 10.80
CA LEU A 310 7.30 -16.46 9.91
C LEU A 310 8.67 -16.33 10.60
N PRO A 311 9.69 -17.12 10.17
CA PRO A 311 11.05 -16.94 10.69
C PRO A 311 11.60 -15.58 10.29
N THR A 312 12.33 -14.95 11.20
CA THR A 312 13.07 -13.73 10.87
C THR A 312 14.30 -14.09 10.03
N HIS A 313 14.78 -13.14 9.23
CA HIS A 313 15.99 -13.34 8.44
C HIS A 313 17.26 -13.46 9.29
N GLU A 314 17.22 -13.05 10.55
CA GLU A 314 18.31 -13.28 11.51
C GLU A 314 18.30 -14.73 11.98
N GLU A 315 17.13 -15.29 12.28
CA GLU A 315 17.00 -16.72 12.63
C GLU A 315 17.46 -17.64 11.51
N LEU A 316 17.13 -17.30 10.27
CA LEU A 316 17.60 -18.03 9.09
C LEU A 316 19.14 -17.97 8.92
N ARG A 317 19.79 -16.90 9.41
CA ARG A 317 21.25 -16.71 9.34
C ARG A 317 22.00 -17.33 10.53
N ALA A 318 21.37 -17.39 11.70
CA ALA A 318 22.07 -17.65 12.96
C ALA A 318 22.62 -19.08 13.12
N ASN A 319 21.98 -20.11 12.53
CA ASN A 319 22.53 -21.45 12.31
C ASN A 319 21.45 -22.29 11.58
N ALA A 320 21.77 -22.94 10.46
CA ALA A 320 20.78 -23.64 9.63
C ALA A 320 20.04 -24.78 10.36
N THR A 321 20.60 -25.31 11.45
CA THR A 321 20.05 -26.45 12.19
C THR A 321 19.09 -26.02 13.32
N THR A 322 19.30 -24.83 13.90
CA THR A 322 18.61 -24.42 15.13
C THR A 322 17.18 -23.94 14.87
N TRP A 323 16.97 -23.14 13.82
CA TRP A 323 15.63 -22.60 13.53
C TRP A 323 14.66 -23.67 12.98
N LYS A 324 15.18 -24.71 12.31
CA LYS A 324 14.37 -25.82 11.77
C LYS A 324 13.69 -26.64 12.87
N THR A 325 14.25 -26.64 14.07
CA THR A 325 13.73 -27.38 15.23
C THR A 325 13.08 -26.47 16.28
N MET A 326 13.05 -25.16 16.05
CA MET A 326 12.41 -24.21 16.97
C MET A 326 10.90 -24.44 17.03
N LYS A 327 10.44 -24.88 18.20
CA LYS A 327 9.03 -24.81 18.57
C LYS A 327 8.75 -23.38 19.01
N LEU A 328 7.94 -22.65 18.24
CA LEU A 328 7.44 -21.36 18.71
C LEU A 328 6.55 -21.59 19.93
N PRO A 329 6.60 -20.69 20.94
CA PRO A 329 5.62 -20.70 22.00
C PRO A 329 4.21 -20.66 21.40
N LYS A 330 3.28 -21.37 22.04
CA LYS A 330 1.88 -21.43 21.60
C LYS A 330 1.37 -20.00 21.43
N VAL A 331 0.98 -19.66 20.21
CA VAL A 331 0.53 -18.31 19.86
C VAL A 331 -0.67 -17.97 20.76
N PRO A 332 -0.74 -16.76 21.33
CA PRO A 332 -1.98 -16.28 21.92
C PRO A 332 -3.14 -16.50 20.94
N THR A 333 -4.34 -16.73 21.47
CA THR A 333 -5.54 -16.85 20.63
C THR A 333 -5.66 -15.61 19.75
N PHE A 334 -5.54 -15.79 18.42
CA PHE A 334 -5.70 -14.73 17.44
C PHE A 334 -7.12 -14.15 17.57
N ASN A 335 -7.21 -12.85 17.82
CA ASN A 335 -8.47 -12.14 17.93
C ASN A 335 -8.97 -11.75 16.54
N TYR A 336 -9.81 -12.61 15.98
CA TYR A 336 -10.47 -12.42 14.69
C TYR A 336 -11.35 -11.17 14.59
N ASN A 337 -11.78 -10.60 15.72
CA ASN A 337 -12.54 -9.35 15.76
C ASN A 337 -11.64 -8.11 15.81
N SER A 338 -10.33 -8.28 15.93
CA SER A 338 -9.37 -7.18 15.97
C SER A 338 -8.87 -6.86 14.57
N THR A 339 -9.38 -5.76 14.00
CA THR A 339 -8.83 -5.17 12.77
C THR A 339 -7.33 -4.92 12.89
N HIS A 340 -6.85 -4.55 14.08
CA HIS A 340 -5.43 -4.37 14.35
C HIS A 340 -4.64 -5.67 14.16
N GLU A 341 -5.13 -6.82 14.66
CA GLU A 341 -4.43 -8.10 14.49
C GLU A 341 -4.47 -8.61 13.05
N LEU A 342 -5.58 -8.41 12.33
CA LEU A 342 -5.68 -8.71 10.91
C LEU A 342 -4.68 -7.90 10.10
N ASN A 343 -4.62 -6.59 10.34
CA ASN A 343 -3.66 -5.69 9.69
C ASN A 343 -2.22 -6.03 10.05
N ARG A 344 -1.95 -6.40 11.32
CA ARG A 344 -0.62 -6.85 11.75
C ARG A 344 -0.17 -8.07 10.98
N VAL A 345 -1.01 -9.10 10.86
CA VAL A 345 -0.63 -10.32 10.12
C VAL A 345 -0.43 -10.05 8.64
N ALA A 346 -1.31 -9.24 8.02
CA ALA A 346 -1.11 -8.82 6.64
C ALA A 346 0.24 -8.12 6.48
N THR A 347 0.54 -7.14 7.33
CA THR A 347 1.81 -6.39 7.33
C THR A 347 3.01 -7.31 7.51
N ASP A 348 2.97 -8.21 8.48
CA ASP A 348 4.06 -9.16 8.76
C ASP A 348 4.36 -10.05 7.55
N VAL A 349 3.31 -10.60 6.93
CA VAL A 349 3.43 -11.46 5.74
C VAL A 349 3.97 -10.67 4.55
N PHE A 350 3.39 -9.51 4.27
CA PHE A 350 3.79 -8.67 3.14
C PHE A 350 5.22 -8.15 3.28
N THR A 351 5.61 -7.72 4.48
CA THR A 351 6.99 -7.33 4.79
C THR A 351 7.96 -8.50 4.57
N TRP A 352 7.58 -9.70 5.00
CA TRP A 352 8.41 -10.89 4.81
C TRP A 352 8.57 -11.22 3.32
N LEU A 353 7.48 -11.21 2.55
CA LEU A 353 7.50 -11.47 1.10
C LEU A 353 8.35 -10.46 0.35
N GLN A 354 8.24 -9.16 0.66
CA GLN A 354 9.06 -8.12 0.04
C GLN A 354 10.56 -8.33 0.32
N LYS A 355 10.93 -8.69 1.55
CA LYS A 355 12.33 -8.95 1.90
C LYS A 355 12.87 -10.20 1.21
N GLU A 356 12.06 -11.26 1.12
CA GLU A 356 12.48 -12.50 0.47
C GLU A 356 12.56 -12.35 -1.04
N HIS A 357 11.59 -11.67 -1.66
CA HIS A 357 11.65 -11.29 -3.07
C HIS A 357 12.91 -10.49 -3.38
N LYS A 358 13.22 -9.45 -2.59
CA LYS A 358 14.44 -8.66 -2.77
C LYS A 358 15.70 -9.54 -2.75
N LYS A 359 15.81 -10.48 -1.82
CA LYS A 359 16.94 -11.41 -1.77
C LYS A 359 16.99 -12.36 -2.97
N MET A 360 15.84 -12.84 -3.42
CA MET A 360 15.76 -13.67 -4.62
C MET A 360 16.26 -12.89 -5.84
N ARG A 361 15.88 -11.62 -5.98
CA ARG A 361 16.36 -10.71 -7.04
C ARG A 361 17.87 -10.48 -6.98
N GLU A 362 18.42 -10.33 -5.78
CA GLU A 362 19.88 -10.21 -5.58
C GLU A 362 20.64 -11.48 -6.01
N ARG A 363 19.99 -12.66 -5.97
CA ARG A 363 20.57 -13.95 -6.40
C ARG A 363 20.28 -14.29 -7.86
N HIS A 364 19.13 -13.86 -8.36
CA HIS A 364 18.58 -14.19 -9.66
C HIS A 364 18.09 -12.91 -10.34
N PRO A 365 18.86 -12.35 -11.29
CA PRO A 365 18.48 -11.13 -11.98
C PRO A 365 17.28 -11.36 -12.92
N ILE A 366 16.58 -10.28 -13.31
CA ILE A 366 15.27 -10.39 -14.01
C ILE A 366 15.41 -11.11 -15.35
N GLU A 367 16.56 -10.97 -15.98
CA GLU A 367 16.87 -11.56 -17.27
C GLU A 367 16.90 -13.09 -17.18
N ARG A 368 17.32 -13.63 -16.03
CA ARG A 368 17.23 -15.07 -15.79
C ARG A 368 15.78 -15.49 -15.60
N ASP A 369 15.05 -14.80 -14.73
CA ASP A 369 13.63 -15.07 -14.46
C ASP A 369 12.81 -15.03 -15.76
N ASN A 370 13.11 -14.06 -16.65
CA ASN A 370 12.49 -13.92 -17.96
C ASN A 370 12.73 -15.13 -18.86
N ARG A 371 13.97 -15.63 -18.96
CA ARG A 371 14.25 -16.85 -19.73
C ARG A 371 13.53 -18.06 -19.16
N ASP A 372 13.50 -18.18 -17.83
CA ASP A 372 12.82 -19.29 -17.16
C ASP A 372 11.29 -19.20 -17.40
N THR A 373 10.73 -17.99 -17.45
CA THR A 373 9.31 -17.72 -17.78
C THR A 373 8.98 -18.00 -19.25
N GLU A 374 9.89 -17.73 -20.18
CA GLU A 374 9.74 -18.17 -21.57
C GLU A 374 9.72 -19.69 -21.68
N SER A 375 10.62 -20.39 -20.98
CA SER A 375 10.61 -21.86 -20.91
C SER A 375 9.33 -22.41 -20.28
N LEU A 376 8.74 -21.75 -19.28
CA LEU A 376 7.46 -22.15 -18.70
C LEU A 376 6.34 -22.28 -19.73
N THR A 377 6.28 -21.39 -20.72
CA THR A 377 5.24 -21.45 -21.77
C THR A 377 5.37 -22.69 -22.66
N ARG A 378 6.55 -23.28 -22.75
CA ARG A 378 6.85 -24.46 -23.59
C ARG A 378 6.84 -25.76 -22.80
N GLU A 379 7.39 -25.72 -21.59
CA GLU A 379 7.72 -26.90 -20.79
C GLU A 379 6.72 -27.13 -19.63
N GLY A 380 5.90 -26.14 -19.28
CA GLY A 380 4.91 -26.28 -18.21
C GLY A 380 5.55 -26.65 -16.87
N HIS A 381 5.16 -27.80 -16.30
CA HIS A 381 5.72 -28.30 -15.03
C HIS A 381 7.18 -28.72 -15.10
N ASP A 382 7.68 -29.06 -16.29
CA ASP A 382 9.08 -29.48 -16.46
C ASP A 382 10.03 -28.27 -16.53
N SER A 383 9.48 -27.06 -16.55
CA SER A 383 10.26 -25.82 -16.56
C SER A 383 10.98 -25.55 -15.22
N PRO A 384 12.00 -24.68 -15.21
CA PRO A 384 12.65 -24.27 -13.96
C PRO A 384 11.67 -23.75 -12.90
N TRP A 385 10.63 -23.01 -13.33
CA TRP A 385 9.57 -22.53 -12.44
C TRP A 385 8.72 -23.67 -11.86
N GLY A 386 8.38 -24.65 -12.69
CA GLY A 386 7.64 -25.83 -12.25
C GLY A 386 8.42 -26.58 -11.18
N HIS A 387 9.72 -26.79 -11.40
CA HIS A 387 10.60 -27.43 -10.42
C HIS A 387 10.69 -26.65 -9.10
N GLU A 388 11.00 -25.35 -9.15
CA GLU A 388 11.17 -24.53 -7.96
C GLU A 388 9.88 -24.44 -7.13
N LEU A 389 8.75 -24.10 -7.77
CA LEU A 389 7.48 -23.92 -7.06
C LEU A 389 6.96 -25.24 -6.48
N TRP A 390 6.89 -26.29 -7.29
CA TRP A 390 6.21 -27.53 -6.89
C TRP A 390 7.13 -28.47 -6.11
N ASN A 391 8.37 -28.66 -6.56
CA ASN A 391 9.27 -29.64 -5.97
C ASN A 391 10.10 -29.08 -4.81
N GLU A 392 10.64 -27.86 -4.95
CA GLU A 392 11.52 -27.29 -3.93
C GLU A 392 10.77 -26.54 -2.83
N HIS A 393 9.60 -25.97 -3.12
CA HIS A 393 8.89 -25.14 -2.16
C HIS A 393 7.62 -25.82 -1.64
N LEU A 394 6.63 -26.09 -2.50
CA LEU A 394 5.35 -26.61 -2.04
C LEU A 394 5.47 -28.00 -1.41
N THR A 395 6.16 -28.93 -2.08
CA THR A 395 6.38 -30.29 -1.56
C THR A 395 7.05 -30.26 -0.19
N TYR A 396 8.09 -29.43 0.00
CA TYR A 396 8.74 -29.27 1.30
C TYR A 396 7.81 -28.67 2.35
N ALA A 397 7.01 -27.66 1.99
CA ALA A 397 6.03 -27.09 2.90
C ALA A 397 5.00 -28.15 3.38
N GLN A 398 4.60 -29.07 2.49
CA GLN A 398 3.68 -30.17 2.83
C GLN A 398 4.35 -31.22 3.73
N GLN A 399 5.57 -31.65 3.40
CA GLN A 399 6.32 -32.64 4.17
C GLN A 399 6.61 -32.16 5.59
N LYS A 400 6.85 -30.86 5.78
CA LYS A 400 7.20 -30.27 7.07
C LYS A 400 6.00 -29.85 7.91
N GLY A 401 4.85 -29.60 7.29
CA GLY A 401 3.63 -29.13 7.96
C GLY A 401 3.69 -27.65 8.36
N LEU A 402 2.57 -26.93 8.20
CA LEU A 402 2.49 -25.48 8.49
C LEU A 402 2.52 -25.14 9.98
N GLU A 403 2.39 -26.13 10.86
CA GLU A 403 2.61 -25.97 12.29
C GLU A 403 4.09 -25.73 12.63
N THR A 404 5.02 -26.14 11.75
CA THR A 404 6.46 -25.90 11.91
C THR A 404 6.90 -24.59 11.28
N ILE A 405 7.97 -23.98 11.83
CA ILE A 405 8.59 -22.79 11.21
C ILE A 405 9.11 -23.13 9.80
N GLU A 406 9.66 -24.33 9.61
CA GLU A 406 10.18 -24.79 8.32
C GLU A 406 9.08 -24.92 7.26
N GLY A 407 7.93 -25.51 7.60
CA GLY A 407 6.82 -25.58 6.65
C GLY A 407 6.27 -24.21 6.26
N ARG A 408 6.14 -23.27 7.22
CA ARG A 408 5.74 -21.89 6.92
C ARG A 408 6.78 -21.14 6.10
N TYR A 409 8.07 -21.39 6.34
CA TYR A 409 9.16 -20.83 5.54
C TYR A 409 9.05 -21.25 4.08
N HIS A 410 8.89 -22.55 3.82
CA HIS A 410 8.77 -23.06 2.45
C HIS A 410 7.46 -22.62 1.76
N LEU A 411 6.36 -22.45 2.50
CA LEU A 411 5.15 -21.79 1.96
C LEU A 411 5.42 -20.30 1.64
N GLY A 412 6.21 -19.63 2.48
CA GLY A 412 6.70 -18.28 2.22
C GLY A 412 7.50 -18.21 0.92
N LEU A 413 8.45 -19.12 0.72
CA LEU A 413 9.23 -19.22 -0.51
C LEU A 413 8.34 -19.49 -1.72
N PHE A 414 7.38 -20.42 -1.62
CA PHE A 414 6.41 -20.67 -2.67
C PHE A 414 5.66 -19.39 -3.08
N ALA A 415 5.15 -18.63 -2.11
CA ALA A 415 4.44 -17.37 -2.38
C ALA A 415 5.35 -16.29 -2.98
N ALA A 416 6.58 -16.15 -2.48
CA ALA A 416 7.56 -15.19 -3.02
C ALA A 416 7.97 -15.53 -4.46
N SER A 417 8.26 -16.81 -4.74
CA SER A 417 8.60 -17.29 -6.08
C SER A 417 7.43 -17.17 -7.06
N ALA A 418 6.19 -17.41 -6.60
CA ALA A 418 5.00 -17.20 -7.44
C ALA A 418 4.85 -15.73 -7.85
N LEU A 419 5.08 -14.80 -6.91
CA LEU A 419 5.06 -13.36 -7.22
C LEU A 419 6.20 -12.96 -8.17
N ARG A 420 7.39 -13.57 -8.03
CA ARG A 420 8.54 -13.35 -8.93
C ARG A 420 8.26 -13.85 -10.35
N LEU A 421 7.64 -15.03 -10.48
CA LEU A 421 7.18 -15.54 -11.77
C LEU A 421 6.15 -14.59 -12.40
N LEU A 422 5.19 -14.10 -11.63
CA LEU A 422 4.22 -13.13 -12.12
C LEU A 422 4.88 -11.80 -12.55
N GLU A 423 5.91 -11.35 -11.83
CA GLU A 423 6.70 -10.16 -12.19
C GLU A 423 7.39 -10.33 -13.53
N SER A 424 8.03 -11.47 -13.73
CA SER A 424 8.64 -11.82 -15.00
C SER A 424 7.59 -11.90 -16.12
N ALA A 425 6.42 -12.50 -15.87
CA ALA A 425 5.34 -12.59 -16.85
C ALA A 425 4.77 -11.21 -17.23
N VAL A 426 4.62 -10.29 -16.26
CA VAL A 426 4.19 -8.91 -16.53
C VAL A 426 5.24 -8.12 -17.29
N SER A 427 6.51 -8.30 -16.93
CA SER A 427 7.65 -7.67 -17.60
C SER A 427 7.75 -8.09 -19.08
N LEU A 428 7.57 -9.38 -19.37
CA LEU A 428 7.67 -9.92 -20.72
C LEU A 428 6.42 -9.68 -21.59
N TYR A 429 5.24 -9.89 -21.02
CA TYR A 429 4.01 -10.04 -21.79
C TYR A 429 2.98 -8.95 -21.52
N GLY A 430 3.33 -7.94 -20.71
CA GLY A 430 2.49 -6.80 -20.39
C GLY A 430 1.62 -6.98 -19.14
N PRO A 431 0.81 -5.97 -18.78
CA PRO A 431 0.15 -5.89 -17.48
C PRO A 431 -0.89 -6.99 -17.25
N ILE A 432 -1.27 -7.15 -15.98
CA ILE A 432 -2.42 -7.99 -15.60
C ILE A 432 -3.70 -7.25 -16.02
N PRO A 433 -4.64 -7.87 -16.75
CA PRO A 433 -5.87 -7.21 -17.15
C PRO A 433 -6.66 -6.64 -15.97
N ALA A 434 -7.20 -5.44 -16.17
CA ALA A 434 -8.04 -4.77 -15.19
C ALA A 434 -9.27 -5.64 -14.83
N ARG A 435 -9.61 -5.65 -13.53
CA ARG A 435 -10.59 -6.59 -12.96
C ARG A 435 -12.01 -6.50 -13.49
N LYS A 436 -12.44 -5.35 -14.03
CA LYS A 436 -13.77 -5.21 -14.68
C LYS A 436 -13.96 -6.21 -15.83
N VAL A 437 -12.88 -6.58 -16.52
CA VAL A 437 -12.88 -7.63 -17.56
C VAL A 437 -13.09 -9.01 -16.94
N GLN A 438 -12.67 -9.23 -15.69
CA GLN A 438 -12.72 -10.52 -14.99
C GLN A 438 -14.10 -10.85 -14.46
N ASP A 439 -14.82 -9.88 -13.90
CA ASP A 439 -16.18 -10.14 -13.40
C ASP A 439 -17.11 -10.44 -14.57
N VAL A 440 -16.92 -9.77 -15.72
CA VAL A 440 -17.59 -10.09 -16.98
C VAL A 440 -17.16 -11.46 -17.51
N THR A 441 -15.85 -11.75 -17.58
CA THR A 441 -15.36 -13.02 -18.14
C THR A 441 -15.69 -14.21 -17.24
N ARG A 442 -15.60 -14.10 -15.91
CA ARG A 442 -16.00 -15.14 -14.95
C ARG A 442 -17.51 -15.34 -14.95
N LYS A 443 -18.30 -14.27 -15.16
CA LYS A 443 -19.74 -14.37 -15.35
C LYS A 443 -20.06 -15.11 -16.65
N VAL A 444 -19.44 -14.72 -17.77
CA VAL A 444 -19.59 -15.39 -19.08
C VAL A 444 -19.15 -16.85 -19.01
N LEU A 445 -17.99 -17.17 -18.42
CA LEU A 445 -17.51 -18.54 -18.25
C LEU A 445 -18.36 -19.37 -17.29
N ARG A 446 -18.96 -18.77 -16.25
CA ARG A 446 -19.93 -19.46 -15.38
C ARG A 446 -21.24 -19.71 -16.13
N GLU A 447 -21.68 -18.77 -16.96
CA GLU A 447 -22.89 -18.87 -17.78
C GLU A 447 -22.72 -19.96 -18.86
N GLU A 448 -21.61 -19.95 -19.61
CA GLU A 448 -21.25 -20.97 -20.61
C GLU A 448 -21.16 -22.39 -20.01
N ASN A 449 -20.54 -22.53 -18.83
CA ASN A 449 -20.44 -23.83 -18.15
C ASN A 449 -21.73 -24.25 -17.41
N SER A 450 -22.68 -23.34 -17.19
CA SER A 450 -23.98 -23.65 -16.57
C SER A 450 -25.03 -24.14 -17.57
N GLY A 451 -24.75 -24.06 -18.87
CA GLY A 451 -25.72 -24.38 -19.93
C GLY A 451 -26.87 -23.37 -20.04
N ILE A 452 -26.80 -22.25 -19.33
CA ILE A 452 -27.79 -21.17 -19.36
C ILE A 452 -27.24 -20.07 -20.26
N HIS A 453 -27.72 -20.01 -21.50
CA HIS A 453 -27.39 -18.91 -22.39
C HIS A 453 -27.89 -17.57 -21.81
N PRO A 454 -27.07 -16.51 -21.83
CA PRO A 454 -27.53 -15.20 -21.39
C PRO A 454 -28.65 -14.71 -22.31
N LYS A 455 -29.77 -14.25 -21.72
CA LYS A 455 -30.65 -13.33 -22.41
C LYS A 455 -29.85 -12.04 -22.61
N VAL A 456 -29.51 -11.75 -23.86
CA VAL A 456 -28.91 -10.48 -24.29
C VAL A 456 -29.80 -9.35 -23.75
N VAL A 457 -29.22 -8.45 -22.96
CA VAL A 457 -29.80 -7.16 -22.59
C VAL A 457 -28.99 -6.07 -23.25
#